data_AF-A0A448UEC2-F1
#
_entry.id   AF-A0A448UEC2-F1
#
_cell.length_a   1.000
_cell.length_b   1.000
_cell.length_c   1.000
_cell.angle_alpha   90.00
_cell.angle_beta   90.00
_cell.angle_gamma   90.00
#
_symmetry.space_group_name_H-M   'P 1'
#
loop_
_entity.id
_entity.type
_entity.pdbx_description
1 polymer ?
#
loop_
_entity_poly.entity_id
_entity_poly.type
_entity_poly.pdbx_seq_one_letter_code
_entity_poly.pdbx_strand_id
1 'polypeptide(L)'
;MPTPYLLTPHPYRNLALFTAVVGTLLLWRYAQAQGMAAFAAVVFLFAGALVAIVAVILALRQRDSGMVIQNLLLMLWQIGFPLEWMAKLYHQAV
;
A
#
# COMPACT_ATOMS: atom_id res chain seq x y z
N MET A 1 8.50 -0.73 -31.33
CA MET A 1 9.47 -1.09 -30.26
C MET A 1 8.66 -1.46 -29.04
N PRO A 2 8.83 -2.66 -28.44
CA PRO A 2 8.11 -3.01 -27.22
C PRO A 2 8.51 -2.03 -26.11
N THR A 3 7.52 -1.48 -25.41
CA THR A 3 7.75 -0.66 -24.22
C THR A 3 8.49 -1.50 -23.18
N PRO A 4 9.58 -1.00 -22.58
CA PRO A 4 10.28 -1.70 -21.51
C PRO A 4 9.30 -2.09 -20.40
N TYR A 5 9.34 -3.36 -19.96
CA TYR A 5 8.40 -3.87 -18.95
C TYR A 5 8.40 -3.03 -17.66
N LEU A 6 9.55 -2.48 -17.28
CA LEU A 6 9.73 -1.56 -16.15
C LEU A 6 9.07 -0.19 -16.35
N LEU A 7 8.62 0.16 -17.55
CA LEU A 7 7.86 1.39 -17.84
C LEU A 7 6.36 1.11 -17.96
N THR A 8 5.93 -0.10 -17.60
CA THR A 8 4.51 -0.46 -17.51
C THR A 8 4.01 -0.39 -16.07
N PRO A 9 2.74 -0.03 -15.83
CA PRO A 9 2.17 0.06 -14.49
C PRO A 9 1.99 -1.30 -13.80
N HIS A 10 1.90 -2.40 -14.55
CA HIS A 10 1.68 -3.76 -14.05
C HIS A 10 2.65 -4.25 -12.97
N PRO A 11 3.99 -4.19 -13.14
CA PRO A 11 4.93 -4.65 -12.12
C PRO A 11 4.77 -3.87 -10.80
N TYR A 12 4.59 -2.56 -10.88
CA TYR A 12 4.39 -1.71 -9.70
C TYR A 12 3.06 -1.99 -9.02
N ARG A 13 1.99 -2.24 -9.79
CA ARG A 13 0.70 -2.67 -9.23
C ARG A 13 0.84 -3.96 -8.43
N ASN A 14 1.52 -4.97 -8.99
CA ASN A 14 1.66 -6.26 -8.33
C ASN A 14 2.51 -6.15 -7.06
N LEU A 15 3.57 -5.33 -7.08
CA LEU A 15 4.35 -5.02 -5.88
C LEU A 15 3.50 -4.30 -4.83
N ALA A 16 2.72 -3.28 -5.22
CA ALA A 16 1.82 -2.58 -4.31
C ALA A 16 0.75 -3.51 -3.72
N LEU A 17 0.17 -4.42 -4.52
CA LEU A 17 -0.76 -5.44 -4.03
C LEU A 17 -0.10 -6.36 -3.00
N PHE A 18 1.10 -6.83 -3.30
CA PHE A 18 1.85 -7.68 -2.39
C PHE A 18 2.14 -6.98 -1.07
N THR A 19 2.64 -5.74 -1.11
CA THR A 19 2.91 -4.97 0.10
C THR A 19 1.65 -4.63 0.88
N ALA A 20 0.51 -4.41 0.20
CA ALA A 20 -0.77 -4.20 0.85
C ALA A 20 -1.20 -5.44 1.63
N VAL A 21 -1.24 -6.61 0.98
CA VAL A 21 -1.68 -7.86 1.61
C VAL A 21 -0.74 -8.27 2.74
N VAL A 22 0.57 -8.30 2.48
CA VAL A 22 1.57 -8.71 3.47
C VAL A 22 1.63 -7.71 4.63
N GLY A 23 1.65 -6.42 4.34
CA GLY A 23 1.68 -5.38 5.36
C GLY A 23 0.43 -5.38 6.24
N THR A 24 -0.76 -5.57 5.65
CA THR A 24 -2.02 -5.69 6.40
C THR A 24 -2.02 -6.93 7.28
N LEU A 25 -1.55 -8.08 6.79
CA LEU A 25 -1.44 -9.31 7.57
C LEU A 25 -0.43 -9.18 8.71
N LEU A 26 0.72 -8.57 8.46
CA LEU A 26 1.73 -8.30 9.49
C LEU A 26 1.18 -7.37 10.57
N LEU A 27 0.54 -6.27 10.17
CA LEU A 27 -0.04 -5.32 11.11
C LEU A 27 -1.14 -5.97 11.95
N TRP A 28 -1.99 -6.80 11.34
CA TRP A 28 -3.01 -7.56 12.07
C TRP A 28 -2.40 -8.57 13.04
N ARG A 29 -1.37 -9.32 12.62
CA ARG A 29 -0.70 -10.33 13.44
C ARG A 29 0.06 -9.74 14.63
N TYR A 30 0.68 -8.59 14.43
CA TYR A 30 1.45 -7.86 15.45
C TYR A 30 0.63 -6.73 16.10
N ALA A 31 -0.68 -6.66 15.84
CA ALA A 31 -1.55 -5.59 16.34
C ALA A 31 -1.55 -5.48 17.87
N GLN A 32 -1.39 -6.58 18.58
CA GLN A 32 -1.33 -6.57 20.05
C GLN A 32 0.08 -6.48 20.62
N ALA A 33 1.09 -6.68 19.77
CA ALA A 33 2.48 -6.46 20.12
C ALA A 33 2.81 -4.99 19.82
N GLN A 34 2.42 -4.07 20.72
CA GLN A 34 2.81 -2.66 20.66
C GLN A 34 4.34 -2.53 20.74
N GLY A 35 5.02 -2.69 19.60
CA GLY A 35 6.47 -2.74 19.52
C GLY A 35 7.01 -2.56 18.11
N MET A 36 8.31 -2.75 17.96
CA MET A 36 9.07 -2.50 16.71
C MET A 36 8.47 -3.21 15.48
N ALA A 37 7.86 -4.38 15.66
CA ALA A 37 7.26 -5.17 14.58
C ALA A 37 6.00 -4.52 13.99
N ALA A 38 5.11 -3.98 14.83
CA ALA A 38 3.92 -3.26 14.36
C ALA A 38 4.32 -1.97 13.62
N PHE A 39 5.31 -1.25 14.15
CA PHE A 39 5.87 -0.07 13.47
C PHE A 39 6.48 -0.43 12.11
N ALA A 40 7.26 -1.51 12.03
CA ALA A 40 7.83 -1.98 10.77
C ALA A 40 6.75 -2.36 9.74
N ALA A 41 5.64 -2.98 10.18
CA ALA A 41 4.51 -3.30 9.31
C ALA A 41 3.83 -2.04 8.76
N VAL A 42 3.70 -0.98 9.57
CA VAL A 42 3.20 0.33 9.11
C VAL A 42 4.15 0.94 8.09
N VAL A 43 5.44 1.03 8.39
CA VAL A 43 6.45 1.57 7.45
C VAL A 43 6.44 0.80 6.13
N PHE A 44 6.29 -0.53 6.19
CA PHE A 44 6.18 -1.38 5.01
C PHE A 44 4.93 -1.08 4.18
N LEU A 45 3.77 -0.86 4.81
CA LEU A 45 2.55 -0.44 4.12
C LEU A 45 2.72 0.93 3.43
N PHE A 46 3.33 1.90 4.12
CA PHE A 46 3.63 3.21 3.54
C PHE A 46 4.61 3.12 2.37
N ALA A 47 5.65 2.27 2.45
CA ALA A 47 6.54 2.01 1.32
C ALA A 47 5.77 1.43 0.12
N GLY A 48 4.82 0.52 0.38
CA GLY A 48 3.87 0.03 -0.62
C GLY A 48 3.07 1.15 -1.28
N ALA A 49 2.62 2.15 -0.51
CA ALA A 49 1.83 3.26 -1.03
C ALA A 49 2.63 4.13 -2.00
N LEU A 50 3.93 4.32 -1.73
CA LEU A 50 4.83 4.99 -2.66
C LEU A 50 4.96 4.23 -3.99
N VAL A 51 5.01 2.89 -3.94
CA VAL A 51 5.02 2.05 -5.14
C VAL A 51 3.70 2.16 -5.91
N ALA A 52 2.56 2.21 -5.20
CA ALA A 52 1.25 2.43 -5.81
C ALA A 52 1.17 3.79 -6.52
N ILE A 53 1.76 4.85 -5.95
CA ILE A 53 1.83 6.18 -6.59
C ILE A 53 2.60 6.10 -7.91
N VAL A 54 3.74 5.41 -7.95
CA VAL A 54 4.51 5.21 -9.18
C VAL A 54 3.67 4.48 -10.22
N ALA A 55 2.92 3.45 -9.80
CA ALA A 55 2.00 2.72 -10.67
C ALA A 55 0.88 3.62 -11.23
N VAL A 56 0.30 4.51 -10.40
CA VAL A 56 -0.69 5.52 -10.83
C VAL A 56 -0.10 6.45 -11.89
N ILE A 57 1.10 6.99 -11.66
CA ILE A 57 1.75 7.92 -12.60
C ILE A 57 1.97 7.23 -13.95
N LEU A 58 2.44 5.98 -13.94
CA LEU A 58 2.63 5.20 -15.18
C LEU A 58 1.29 4.86 -15.85
N ALA A 59 0.26 4.52 -15.09
CA ALA A 59 -1.07 4.24 -15.63
C ALA A 59 -1.73 5.49 -16.25
N LEU A 60 -1.57 6.66 -15.62
CA LEU A 60 -2.00 7.95 -16.18
C LEU A 60 -1.30 8.26 -17.50
N ARG A 61 0.03 8.01 -17.59
CA ARG A 61 0.78 8.16 -18.83
C ARG A 61 0.28 7.25 -19.94
N GLN A 62 -0.19 6.06 -19.58
CA GLN A 62 -0.76 5.08 -20.51
C GLN A 62 -2.26 5.26 -20.76
N ARG A 63 -2.90 6.25 -20.12
CA ARG A 63 -4.35 6.52 -20.18
C ARG A 63 -5.21 5.31 -19.80
N ASP A 64 -4.68 4.43 -18.94
CA ASP A 64 -5.41 3.28 -18.41
C ASP A 64 -6.13 3.67 -17.12
N SER A 65 -7.36 4.17 -17.27
CA SER A 65 -8.21 4.58 -16.15
C SER A 65 -8.50 3.41 -15.18
N GLY A 66 -8.56 2.18 -15.67
CA GLY A 66 -8.80 1.00 -14.83
C GLY A 66 -7.65 0.76 -13.86
N MET A 67 -6.42 0.79 -14.37
CA MET A 67 -5.24 0.67 -13.51
C MET A 67 -5.03 1.86 -12.58
N VAL A 68 -5.37 3.07 -13.01
CA VAL A 68 -5.32 4.26 -12.14
C VAL A 68 -6.22 4.05 -10.92
N ILE A 69 -7.48 3.66 -11.12
CA ILE A 69 -8.44 3.43 -10.03
C ILE A 69 -7.95 2.31 -9.11
N GLN A 70 -7.49 1.18 -9.65
CA GLN A 70 -6.98 0.07 -8.84
C GLN A 70 -5.80 0.49 -7.95
N ASN A 71 -4.83 1.23 -8.50
CA ASN A 71 -3.67 1.68 -7.74
C ASN A 71 -4.03 2.78 -6.72
N LEU A 72 -5.00 3.64 -7.02
CA LEU A 72 -5.53 4.60 -6.05
C LEU A 72 -6.21 3.89 -4.88
N LEU A 73 -7.02 2.86 -5.14
CA LEU A 73 -7.63 2.06 -4.07
C LEU A 73 -6.58 1.35 -3.21
N LEU A 74 -5.53 0.81 -3.82
CA LEU A 74 -4.40 0.19 -3.09
C LEU A 74 -3.66 1.21 -2.22
N MET A 75 -3.42 2.41 -2.76
CA MET A 75 -2.79 3.50 -2.02
C MET A 75 -3.66 3.93 -0.83
N LEU A 76 -4.97 4.13 -1.05
CA LEU A 76 -5.92 4.47 0.00
C LEU A 76 -5.99 3.38 1.07
N TRP A 77 -5.95 2.11 0.68
CA TRP A 77 -5.92 0.99 1.63
C TRP A 77 -4.65 1.01 2.48
N GLN A 78 -3.48 1.15 1.87
CA GLN A 78 -2.20 1.11 2.56
C GLN A 78 -1.99 2.28 3.51
N ILE A 79 -2.64 3.42 3.27
CA ILE A 79 -2.61 4.59 4.16
C ILE A 79 -3.73 4.50 5.20
N GLY A 80 -4.95 4.19 4.76
CA GLY A 80 -6.15 4.16 5.59
C GLY A 80 -6.14 3.03 6.63
N PHE A 81 -5.65 1.84 6.28
CA PHE A 81 -5.65 0.69 7.19
C PHE A 81 -4.76 0.92 8.44
N PRO A 82 -3.50 1.40 8.32
CA PRO A 82 -2.72 1.82 9.47
C PRO A 82 -3.37 2.94 10.29
N LEU A 83 -3.97 3.94 9.63
CA LEU A 83 -4.60 5.08 10.29
C LEU A 83 -5.79 4.65 11.15
N GLU A 84 -6.70 3.84 10.60
CA GLU A 84 -7.83 3.31 11.36
C GLU A 84 -7.37 2.45 12.54
N TRP A 85 -6.33 1.66 12.34
CA TRP A 85 -5.77 0.85 13.41
C TRP A 85 -5.17 1.70 14.55
N MET A 86 -4.39 2.73 14.21
CA MET A 86 -3.86 3.68 15.20
C MET A 86 -4.99 4.41 15.94
N ALA A 87 -6.06 4.81 15.23
CA ALA A 87 -7.23 5.46 15.82
C ALA A 87 -7.95 4.56 16.84
N LYS A 88 -8.07 3.25 16.55
CA LYS A 88 -8.64 2.26 17.49
C LYS A 88 -7.78 2.10 18.74
N LEU A 89 -6.46 2.04 18.60
CA LEU A 89 -5.56 1.99 19.77
C LEU A 89 -5.67 3.24 20.63
N TYR A 90 -5.75 4.43 20.00
CA TYR A 90 -5.92 5.69 20.73
C TYR A 90 -7.21 5.71 21.57
N HIS A 91 -8.32 5.19 21.03
CA HIS A 91 -9.59 5.12 21.75
C HIS A 91 -9.62 4.06 22.87
N GLN A 92 -8.72 3.08 22.85
CA GLN A 92 -8.60 2.09 23.94
C GLN A 92 -7.69 2.56 25.09
N ALA A 93 -6.96 3.67 24.90
CA ALA A 93 -6.04 4.23 25.89
C ALA A 93 -6.64 5.40 26.70
N VAL A 94 -7.89 5.81 26.42
CA VAL A 94 -8.68 6.84 27.13
C VAL A 94 -9.78 6.16 27.93
#